data_AF-A0A539EEL9-F1
#
_entry.id   AF-A0A539EEL9-F1
#
_cell.length_a   1.000
_cell.length_b   1.000
_cell.length_c   1.000
_cell.angle_alpha   90.00
_cell.angle_beta   90.00
_cell.angle_gamma   90.00
#
_symmetry.space_group_name_H-M   'P 1'
#
loop_
_entity.id
_entity.type
_entity.pdbx_description
1 polymer ?
#
loop_
_entity_poly.entity_id
_entity_poly.type
_entity_poly.pdbx_seq_one_letter_code
_entity_poly.pdbx_strand_id
1 'polypeptide(L)' 'MANILATLQVGVTTVDSAVAGLGGCPYAQGASGNVATEDVIYMLHGMGITTGVDLPALIEVGRFICAKLERTNQSKVGRA' A
#
# COMPACT_ATOMS: atom_id res chain seq x y z
N MET A 1 2.26 -8.71 0.18
CA MET A 1 0.89 -9.19 0.45
C MET A 1 0.89 -10.50 1.23
N ALA A 2 1.50 -11.59 0.74
CA ALA A 2 1.46 -12.91 1.40
C ALA A 2 1.81 -12.88 2.90
N ASN A 3 2.88 -12.18 3.29
CA ASN A 3 3.26 -12.07 4.70
C ASN A 3 2.19 -11.40 5.56
N ILE A 4 1.52 -10.36 5.06
CA ILE A 4 0.43 -9.68 5.78
C ILE A 4 -0.76 -10.63 5.93
N LEU A 5 -1.12 -11.37 4.88
CA LEU A 5 -2.19 -12.37 4.98
C LEU A 5 -1.87 -13.42 6.05
N ALA A 6 -0.63 -13.92 6.08
CA ALA A 6 -0.20 -14.88 7.09
C ALA A 6 -0.25 -14.30 8.52
N THR A 7 0.12 -13.02 8.70
CA THR A 7 0.06 -12.38 10.04
C THR A 7 -1.39 -12.16 10.51
N LEU A 8 -2.31 -11.82 9.59
CA LEU A 8 -3.73 -11.68 9.92
C LEU A 8 -4.32 -13.00 10.46
N GLN A 9 -3.90 -14.14 9.90
CA GLN A 9 -4.35 -15.47 10.31
C GLN A 9 -3.95 -15.84 11.75
N VAL A 10 -2.88 -15.23 12.28
CA VAL A 10 -2.42 -15.44 13.65
C VAL A 10 -2.81 -14.28 14.59
N GLY A 11 -3.75 -13.43 14.18
CA GLY A 11 -4.36 -12.41 15.02
C GLY A 11 -3.67 -11.05 15.05
N VAL A 12 -2.70 -10.79 14.17
CA VAL A 12 -2.14 -9.43 14.02
C VAL A 12 -3.20 -8.51 13.42
N THR A 13 -3.43 -7.35 14.03
CA THR A 13 -4.45 -6.37 13.58
C THR A 13 -3.88 -5.02 13.16
N THR A 14 -2.57 -4.83 13.27
CA THR A 14 -1.87 -3.59 12.90
C THR A 14 -0.77 -3.91 11.89
N VAL A 15 -0.75 -3.15 10.77
CA VAL A 15 0.19 -3.35 9.66
C VAL A 15 0.65 -1.99 9.16
N ASP A 16 1.96 -1.79 9.11
CA ASP A 16 2.54 -0.59 8.52
C ASP A 16 2.61 -0.70 6.99
N SER A 17 2.38 0.43 6.32
CA SER A 17 2.43 0.56 4.87
C SER A 17 2.77 2.00 4.48
N ALA A 18 3.05 2.25 3.20
CA ALA A 18 3.28 3.59 2.69
C ALA A 18 2.39 3.88 1.48
N VAL A 19 1.81 5.07 1.43
CA VAL A 19 1.01 5.54 0.28
C VAL A 19 1.80 5.36 -1.02
N ALA A 20 1.16 4.90 -2.08
CA ALA A 20 1.77 4.65 -3.39
C ALA A 20 3.03 3.76 -3.39
N GLY A 21 3.28 3.02 -2.30
CA GLY A 21 4.52 2.25 -2.08
C GLY A 21 5.75 3.14 -1.89
N LEU A 22 5.59 4.34 -1.33
CA LEU A 22 6.68 5.28 -1.13
C LEU A 22 7.82 4.70 -0.26
N GLY A 23 9.01 5.19 -0.55
CA GLY A 23 10.26 4.76 0.08
C GLY A 23 11.15 3.99 -0.89
N GLY A 24 11.95 3.09 -0.31
CA GLY A 24 12.98 2.31 -0.97
C GLY A 24 13.91 1.70 0.08
N CYS A 25 14.67 0.67 -0.29
CA CYS A 25 15.65 0.08 0.60
C CYS A 25 17.05 0.59 0.22
N PRO A 26 17.80 1.25 1.13
CA PRO A 26 19.16 1.71 0.82
C PRO A 26 20.14 0.55 0.57
N TYR A 27 19.79 -0.66 1.01
CA TYR A 27 20.60 -1.87 0.85
C TYR A 27 20.21 -2.73 -0.36
N ALA A 28 19.05 -2.48 -0.97
CA ALA A 28 18.54 -3.27 -2.09
C ALA A 28 18.16 -2.35 -3.25
N GLN A 29 19.12 -2.14 -4.15
CA GLN A 29 18.97 -1.27 -5.30
C GLN A 29 17.85 -1.76 -6.22
N GLY A 30 16.89 -0.88 -6.51
CA GLY A 30 15.73 -1.19 -7.37
C GLY A 30 14.59 -1.95 -6.68
N ALA A 31 14.69 -2.25 -5.38
CA ALA A 31 13.56 -2.81 -4.65
C ALA A 31 12.41 -1.80 -4.55
N SER A 32 11.18 -2.29 -4.68
CA SER A 32 9.95 -1.48 -4.68
C SER A 32 9.68 -0.72 -3.38
N GLY A 33 10.45 -0.98 -2.30
CA GLY A 33 10.34 -0.28 -1.02
C GLY A 33 9.27 -0.87 -0.11
N ASN A 34 8.48 0.00 0.51
CA ASN A 34 7.39 -0.40 1.41
C ASN A 34 6.23 -0.99 0.62
N VAL A 35 5.39 -1.74 1.31
CA VAL A 35 4.11 -2.19 0.76
C VAL A 35 3.18 -1.00 0.54
N ALA A 36 2.52 -0.94 -0.61
CA ALA A 36 1.60 0.14 -0.94
C ALA A 36 0.31 0.05 -0.11
N THR A 37 -0.08 1.14 0.54
CA THR A 37 -1.28 1.18 1.40
C THR A 37 -2.55 0.84 0.61
N GLU A 38 -2.69 1.33 -0.62
CA GLU A 38 -3.83 1.06 -1.49
C GLU A 38 -4.02 -0.44 -1.75
N ASP A 39 -2.92 -1.16 -1.99
CA ASP A 39 -2.95 -2.60 -2.24
C ASP A 39 -3.35 -3.38 -0.97
N VAL A 40 -2.92 -2.91 0.22
CA VAL A 40 -3.34 -3.48 1.51
C VAL A 40 -4.82 -3.23 1.74
N ILE A 41 -5.29 -1.99 1.56
CA ILE A 41 -6.69 -1.62 1.79
C ILE A 41 -7.61 -2.37 0.82
N TYR A 42 -7.25 -2.46 -0.46
CA TYR A 42 -7.99 -3.24 -1.43
C TYR A 42 -8.14 -4.71 -1.03
N MET A 43 -7.04 -5.33 -0.59
CA MET A 43 -7.07 -6.71 -0.09
C MET A 43 -7.99 -6.85 1.12
N LEU A 44 -7.85 -5.97 2.12
CA LEU A 44 -8.63 -6.02 3.36
C LEU A 44 -10.13 -5.78 3.10
N HIS A 45 -10.48 -4.79 2.27
CA HIS A 45 -11.86 -4.54 1.85
C HIS A 45 -12.45 -5.72 1.08
N GLY A 46 -11.70 -6.32 0.16
CA GLY A 46 -12.11 -7.53 -0.57
C GLY A 46 -12.31 -8.75 0.33
N MET A 47 -11.66 -8.79 1.50
CA MET A 47 -11.86 -9.79 2.55
C MET A 47 -13.00 -9.44 3.53
N GLY A 48 -13.67 -8.30 3.35
CA GLY A 48 -14.72 -7.81 4.26
C GLY A 48 -14.19 -7.23 5.59
N ILE A 49 -12.89 -6.95 5.69
CA ILE A 49 -12.28 -6.37 6.88
C ILE A 49 -12.42 -4.84 6.82
N THR A 50 -13.00 -4.27 7.87
CA THR A 50 -13.19 -2.82 7.99
C THR A 50 -11.88 -2.15 8.42
N THR A 51 -11.47 -1.11 7.69
CA THR A 51 -10.24 -0.34 7.96
C THR A 51 -10.51 1.11 8.32
N GLY A 52 -11.71 1.64 8.04
CA GLY A 52 -12.03 3.06 8.18
C GLY A 52 -11.40 3.97 7.11
N VAL A 53 -10.74 3.40 6.10
CA VAL A 53 -10.06 4.15 5.03
C VAL A 53 -10.94 4.24 3.79
N ASP A 54 -11.09 5.44 3.25
CA ASP A 54 -11.65 5.70 1.92
C ASP A 54 -10.60 5.42 0.85
N LEU A 55 -10.77 4.31 0.12
CA LEU A 55 -9.82 3.86 -0.90
C LEU A 55 -9.74 4.83 -2.10
N PRO A 56 -10.85 5.29 -2.72
CA PRO A 56 -10.81 6.34 -3.73
C PRO A 56 -10.04 7.59 -3.30
N ALA A 57 -10.29 8.11 -2.10
CA ALA A 57 -9.58 9.28 -1.59
C ALA A 57 -8.07 9.00 -1.40
N LEU A 58 -7.71 7.81 -0.93
CA LEU A 58 -6.31 7.40 -0.79
C LEU A 58 -5.59 7.33 -2.15
N ILE A 59 -6.26 6.84 -3.19
CA ILE A 59 -5.70 6.79 -4.56
C ILE A 59 -5.38 8.21 -5.08
N GLU A 60 -6.25 9.19 -4.81
CA GLU A 60 -5.98 10.60 -5.15
C GLU A 60 -4.73 11.13 -4.44
N VAL A 61 -4.55 10.81 -3.15
CA VAL A 61 -3.35 11.17 -2.39
C VAL A 61 -2.11 10.53 -3.01
N GLY A 62 -2.18 9.25 -3.38
CA GLY A 62 -1.09 8.55 -4.05
C GLY A 62 -0.71 9.20 -5.38
N ARG A 63 -1.70 9.58 -6.20
CA ARG A 63 -1.46 10.33 -7.45
C ARG A 63 -0.82 11.68 -7.21
N PHE A 64 -1.32 12.44 -6.23
CA PHE A 64 -0.77 13.75 -5.85
C PHE A 64 0.71 13.66 -5.48
N ILE A 65 1.08 12.77 -4.55
CA ILE A 65 2.45 12.72 -4.05
C ILE A 65 3.44 12.16 -5.08
N CYS A 66 3.02 11.18 -5.87
CA CYS A 66 3.82 10.64 -6.97
C CYS A 66 4.12 11.71 -8.03
N ALA A 67 3.13 12.54 -8.38
CA ALA A 67 3.33 13.66 -9.29
C ALA A 67 4.31 14.70 -8.72
N LYS A 68 4.23 15.00 -7.41
CA LYS A 68 5.15 15.94 -6.74
C LYS A 68 6.59 15.44 -6.63
N LEU A 69 6.77 14.13 -6.54
CA LEU A 69 8.08 13.50 -6.44
C LEU A 69 8.66 13.10 -7.81
N GLU A 70 7.91 13.32 -8.90
CA GLU A 70 8.28 12.87 -10.25
C GLU A 70 8.60 11.37 -10.30
N ARG A 71 7.78 10.57 -9.61
CA ARG A 71 7.96 9.12 -9.49
C ARG A 71 6.70 8.36 -9.85
N THR A 72 6.87 7.18 -10.44
CA THR A 72 5.77 6.27 -10.75
C THR A 72 5.14 5.70 -9.48
N ASN A 73 3.81 5.71 -9.41
CA ASN A 73 3.06 5.04 -8.35
C ASN A 73 3.32 3.53 -8.39
N GLN A 74 3.73 2.94 -7.26
CA GLN A 74 4.06 1.52 -7.17
C GLN A 74 2.84 0.65 -6.81
N SER A 75 1.76 1.24 -6.30
CA SER A 75 0.51 0.53 -6.09
C SER A 75 0.01 -0.05 -7.41
N LYS A 76 -0.46 -1.29 -7.38
CA LYS A 76 -1.18 -1.88 -8.53
C LYS A 76 -2.59 -1.30 -8.63
N VAL A 77 -3.25 -1.12 -7.49
CA VAL A 77 -4.60 -0.55 -7.39
C VAL A 77 -4.61 0.91 -7.83
N GLY A 78 -3.66 1.72 -7.38
CA GLY A 78 -3.57 3.14 -7.77
C GLY A 78 -3.17 3.40 -9.22
N ARG A 79 -2.83 2.34 -9.98
CA ARG A 79 -2.52 2.40 -11.42
C ARG A 79 -3.60 1.80 -12.33
N ALA A 80 -4.53 1.03 -11.75
CA ALA A 80 -5.65 0.44 -12.47
C ALA A 80 -6.73 1.51 -12.72
#